data_AF-A0A8H4L019-F1
#
_entry.id   AF-A0A8H4L019-F1
#
_cell.length_a   1.000
_cell.length_b   1.000
_cell.length_c   1.000
_cell.angle_alpha   90.00
_cell.angle_beta   90.00
_cell.angle_gamma   90.00
#
_symmetry.space_group_name_H-M   'P 1'
#
loop_
_entity.id
_entity.type
_entity.pdbx_description
1 polymer ?
#
loop_
_entity_poly.entity_id
_entity_poly.type
_entity_poly.pdbx_seq_one_letter_code
_entity_poly.pdbx_strand_id
1 'polypeptide(L)'
;MQFSTSAILALLVASAHAWEITAYDNDKKCEANGDTRYRVISGAPNDNKCFTFGETMPGTSCTEFQKGGGTFGPCTGDNLVPRSIFQEASRCVVFDQPGCHGRFADQNGGRGCGNIEDHGWGTIKSFWCMGFIIAICRARKVAGDHEPIDV
;
A
#
# COMPACT_ATOMS: atom_id res chain seq x y z
N MET A 1 -37.45 38.86 -5.33
CA MET A 1 -36.03 38.46 -5.28
C MET A 1 -36.01 37.02 -4.83
N GLN A 2 -35.84 36.06 -5.75
CA GLN A 2 -35.80 34.63 -5.43
C GLN A 2 -34.33 34.25 -5.35
N PHE A 3 -33.83 34.02 -4.14
CA PHE A 3 -32.44 33.62 -3.93
C PHE A 3 -32.28 32.15 -4.33
N SER A 4 -31.54 31.94 -5.43
CA SER A 4 -31.02 30.65 -5.83
C SER A 4 -30.08 30.10 -4.75
N THR A 5 -30.44 28.97 -4.14
CA THR A 5 -29.50 28.18 -3.34
C THR A 5 -29.31 26.82 -4.02
N SER A 6 -28.39 26.76 -4.98
CA SER A 6 -27.87 25.51 -5.49
C SER A 6 -26.96 24.90 -4.41
N ALA A 7 -27.44 23.89 -3.70
CA ALA A 7 -26.60 23.12 -2.79
C ALA A 7 -25.65 22.23 -3.63
N ILE A 8 -24.36 22.55 -3.64
CA ILE A 8 -23.33 21.72 -4.26
C ILE A 8 -23.05 20.56 -3.28
N LEU A 9 -23.56 19.37 -3.57
CA LEU A 9 -23.12 18.14 -2.90
C LEU A 9 -21.69 17.83 -3.36
N ALA A 10 -20.71 18.17 -2.53
CA ALA A 10 -19.35 17.65 -2.69
C ALA A 10 -19.34 16.16 -2.28
N LEU A 11 -19.43 15.27 -3.27
CA LEU A 11 -19.17 13.84 -3.07
C LEU A 11 -17.69 13.66 -2.71
N LEU A 12 -17.40 13.36 -1.44
CA LEU A 12 -16.10 12.82 -1.03
C LEU A 12 -15.93 11.46 -1.71
N VAL A 13 -15.20 11.43 -2.82
CA VAL A 13 -14.73 10.18 -3.41
C VAL A 13 -13.71 9.59 -2.42
N ALA A 14 -14.17 8.71 -1.53
CA ALA A 14 -13.26 7.85 -0.80
C ALA A 14 -12.51 7.03 -1.84
N SER A 15 -11.20 7.24 -1.98
CA SER A 15 -10.36 6.42 -2.85
C SER A 15 -10.38 4.99 -2.30
N ALA A 16 -11.25 4.16 -2.85
CA ALA A 16 -11.26 2.74 -2.59
C ALA A 16 -10.04 2.14 -3.29
N HIS A 17 -8.94 1.98 -2.55
CA HIS A 17 -7.77 1.25 -3.03
C HIS A 17 -8.08 -0.25 -2.96
N ALA A 18 -7.87 -0.98 -4.07
CA ALA A 18 -8.21 -2.40 -4.15
C ALA A 18 -7.08 -3.32 -3.66
N TRP A 19 -5.86 -2.79 -3.62
CA TRP A 19 -4.70 -3.44 -2.99
C TRP A 19 -3.82 -2.36 -2.37
N GLU A 20 -3.12 -2.74 -1.31
CA GLU A 20 -2.17 -1.90 -0.59
C GLU A 20 -1.04 -2.79 -0.08
N ILE A 21 0.20 -2.35 -0.32
CA ILE A 21 1.39 -2.98 0.19
C ILE A 21 2.25 -1.97 0.94
N THR A 22 3.04 -2.47 1.89
CA THR A 22 4.11 -1.73 2.55
C THR A 22 5.43 -2.44 2.28
N ALA A 23 6.35 -1.77 1.60
CA ALA A 23 7.66 -2.29 1.21
C ALA A 23 8.75 -1.74 2.14
N TYR A 24 9.46 -2.62 2.86
CA TYR A 24 10.47 -2.26 3.87
C TYR A 24 11.88 -2.52 3.34
N ASP A 25 12.82 -1.60 3.55
CA ASP A 25 14.16 -1.69 2.96
C ASP A 25 15.24 -2.33 3.85
N ASN A 26 15.02 -2.46 5.15
CA ASN A 26 16.03 -2.98 6.07
C ASN A 26 15.59 -4.23 6.85
N ASP A 27 14.29 -4.54 6.90
CA ASP A 27 13.73 -5.63 7.70
C ASP A 27 13.07 -6.73 6.84
N LYS A 28 13.15 -7.98 7.30
CA LYS A 28 12.61 -9.17 6.60
C LYS A 28 11.23 -9.61 7.11
N LYS A 29 10.83 -9.12 8.28
CA LYS A 29 9.62 -9.50 9.01
C LYS A 29 8.51 -8.45 8.87
N CYS A 30 8.71 -7.46 8.00
CA CYS A 30 7.80 -6.35 7.81
C CYS A 30 7.60 -5.50 9.08
N GLU A 31 8.65 -5.37 9.88
CA GLU A 31 8.65 -4.58 11.10
C GLU A 31 9.50 -3.31 10.88
N ALA A 32 8.85 -2.15 10.92
CA ALA A 32 9.58 -0.88 10.89
C ALA A 32 10.27 -0.66 12.25
N ASN A 33 11.56 -0.30 12.19
CA ASN A 33 12.34 0.20 13.32
C ASN A 33 12.75 1.67 13.06
N GLY A 34 13.48 2.27 14.01
CA GLY A 34 13.87 3.69 13.97
C GLY A 34 14.71 4.11 12.77
N ASP A 35 15.33 3.15 12.06
CA ASP A 35 16.15 3.40 10.87
C ASP A 35 15.46 2.95 9.58
N THR A 36 14.30 2.29 9.67
CA THR A 36 13.61 1.74 8.51
C THR A 36 13.08 2.85 7.62
N ARG A 37 13.34 2.72 6.32
CA ARG A 37 12.58 3.42 5.29
C ARG A 37 11.63 2.44 4.63
N TYR A 38 10.39 2.86 4.47
CA TYR A 38 9.36 2.03 3.86
C TYR A 38 8.45 2.85 2.96
N ARG A 39 7.84 2.18 1.99
CA ARG A 39 6.86 2.78 1.07
C ARG A 39 5.54 2.09 1.21
N VAL A 40 4.48 2.87 1.40
CA VAL A 40 3.10 2.40 1.27
C VAL A 40 2.67 2.68 -0.17
N ILE A 41 2.35 1.64 -0.91
CA ILE A 41 1.95 1.70 -2.32
C ILE A 41 0.56 1.07 -2.45
N SER A 42 -0.36 1.77 -3.09
CA SER A 42 -1.71 1.28 -3.29
C SER A 42 -2.24 1.62 -4.67
N GLY A 43 -3.20 0.84 -5.15
CA GLY A 43 -3.69 0.96 -6.52
C GLY A 43 -5.15 0.58 -6.71
N ALA A 44 -5.63 0.79 -7.93
CA ALA A 44 -7.00 0.50 -8.35
C ALA A 44 -7.23 -1.02 -8.56
N PRO A 45 -8.50 -1.48 -8.57
CA PRO A 45 -8.82 -2.87 -8.88
C PRO A 45 -8.46 -3.22 -10.32
N ASN A 46 -8.14 -4.49 -10.58
CA ASN A 46 -7.84 -5.02 -11.92
C ASN A 46 -6.58 -4.46 -12.61
N ASP A 47 -5.68 -3.87 -11.83
CA ASP A 47 -4.22 -3.92 -11.99
C ASP A 47 -3.69 -4.97 -12.97
N ASN A 48 -3.45 -6.20 -12.44
CA ASN A 48 -2.56 -7.24 -13.00
C ASN A 48 -1.27 -6.71 -13.67
N LYS A 49 -0.93 -5.44 -13.44
CA LYS A 49 0.24 -4.75 -13.90
C LYS A 49 1.38 -5.17 -13.01
N CYS A 50 2.49 -5.46 -13.65
CA CYS A 50 3.74 -5.57 -12.94
C CYS A 50 4.28 -4.17 -12.62
N PHE A 51 4.73 -3.99 -11.39
CA PHE A 51 5.44 -2.80 -10.94
C PHE A 51 6.87 -3.17 -10.54
N THR A 52 7.84 -2.45 -11.07
CA THR A 52 9.26 -2.63 -10.77
C THR A 52 9.73 -1.54 -9.81
N PHE A 53 10.41 -1.93 -8.72
CA PHE A 53 11.03 -0.96 -7.81
C PHE A 53 12.16 -0.22 -8.51
N GLY A 54 12.22 1.10 -8.32
CA GLY A 54 13.15 1.98 -9.03
C GLY A 54 12.61 2.56 -10.33
N GLU A 55 11.42 2.14 -10.76
CA GLU A 55 10.72 2.70 -11.92
C GLU A 55 9.48 3.49 -11.50
N THR A 56 8.99 4.36 -12.38
CA THR A 56 7.73 5.07 -12.18
C THR A 56 6.58 4.07 -12.20
N MET A 57 5.68 4.14 -11.21
CA MET A 57 4.50 3.27 -11.08
C MET A 57 3.21 4.07 -11.35
N PRO A 58 2.87 4.39 -12.62
CA PRO A 58 1.70 5.21 -12.95
C PRO A 58 0.40 4.53 -12.50
N GLY A 59 -0.55 5.32 -12.01
CA GLY A 59 -1.83 4.81 -11.52
C GLY A 59 -1.79 4.26 -10.09
N THR A 60 -0.65 4.36 -9.40
CA THR A 60 -0.53 4.02 -7.98
C THR A 60 -0.47 5.30 -7.13
N SER A 61 -0.91 5.20 -5.88
CA SER A 61 -0.58 6.15 -4.82
C SER A 61 0.64 5.61 -4.07
N CYS A 62 1.59 6.49 -3.75
CA CYS A 62 2.82 6.11 -3.08
C CYS A 62 3.21 7.15 -2.04
N THR A 63 3.42 6.71 -0.81
CA THR A 63 3.96 7.52 0.29
C THR A 63 5.20 6.85 0.84
N GLU A 64 6.30 7.59 0.92
CA GLU A 64 7.53 7.15 1.55
C GLU A 64 7.62 7.66 2.98
N PHE A 65 8.06 6.78 3.86
CA PHE A 65 8.33 7.03 5.26
C PHE A 65 9.80 6.74 5.54
N GLN A 66 10.43 7.60 6.32
CA GLN A 66 11.83 7.47 6.73
C GLN A 66 11.93 7.47 8.25
N LYS A 67 13.03 6.92 8.78
CA LYS A 67 13.30 6.83 10.22
C LYS A 67 12.15 6.20 11.02
N GLY A 68 11.65 5.06 10.56
CA GLY A 68 10.53 4.36 11.19
C GLY A 68 9.20 5.11 11.14
N GLY A 69 9.05 6.08 10.23
CA GLY A 69 7.85 6.90 10.11
C GLY A 69 7.94 8.28 10.77
N GLY A 70 9.11 8.65 11.32
CA GLY A 70 9.32 9.99 11.89
C GLY A 70 9.20 11.14 10.89
N THR A 71 9.42 10.87 9.60
CA THR A 71 9.18 11.80 8.50
C THR A 71 8.57 11.08 7.31
N PHE A 72 7.65 11.72 6.58
CA PHE A 72 6.98 11.14 5.42
C PHE A 72 6.77 12.15 4.28
N GLY A 73 6.62 11.64 3.07
CA GLY A 73 6.42 12.45 1.87
C GLY A 73 6.01 11.61 0.66
N PRO A 74 5.84 12.24 -0.52
CA PRO A 74 5.62 11.50 -1.75
C PRO A 74 6.83 10.62 -2.04
N CYS A 75 6.63 9.48 -2.70
CA CYS A 75 7.75 8.68 -3.18
C CYS A 75 8.54 9.46 -4.23
N THR A 76 9.74 9.88 -3.87
CA THR A 76 10.73 10.39 -4.81
C THR A 76 11.35 9.18 -5.52
N GLY A 77 11.74 9.32 -6.78
CA GLY A 77 12.25 8.22 -7.63
C GLY A 77 13.55 7.57 -7.15
N ASP A 78 13.96 7.83 -5.91
CA ASP A 78 15.07 7.15 -5.25
C ASP A 78 14.82 5.64 -5.18
N ASN A 79 15.88 4.87 -5.31
CA ASN A 79 15.78 3.42 -5.46
C ASN A 79 15.63 2.76 -4.08
N LEU A 80 14.40 2.65 -3.58
CA LEU A 80 14.09 1.76 -2.45
C LEU A 80 14.18 0.32 -2.96
N VAL A 81 15.05 -0.48 -2.36
CA VAL A 81 15.19 -1.92 -2.65
C VAL A 81 14.56 -2.69 -1.49
N PRO A 82 13.34 -3.23 -1.64
CA PRO A 82 12.66 -3.89 -0.54
C PRO A 82 13.29 -5.24 -0.20
N ARG A 83 13.37 -5.50 1.10
CA ARG A 83 13.71 -6.81 1.68
C ARG A 83 12.47 -7.62 2.03
N SER A 84 11.41 -6.93 2.45
CA SER A 84 10.10 -7.53 2.70
C SER A 84 8.98 -6.61 2.22
N ILE A 85 7.84 -7.23 1.93
CA ILE A 85 6.60 -6.57 1.55
C ILE A 85 5.46 -7.12 2.41
N PHE A 86 4.84 -6.23 3.17
CA PHE A 86 3.58 -6.50 3.85
C PHE A 86 2.42 -6.20 2.91
N GLN A 87 1.49 -7.12 2.75
CA GLN A 87 0.25 -6.88 2.04
C GLN A 87 -0.90 -6.72 3.04
N GLU A 88 -1.66 -5.64 2.91
CA GLU A 88 -2.77 -5.33 3.83
C GLU A 88 -4.05 -6.09 3.44
N ALA A 89 -4.32 -6.20 2.14
CA ALA A 89 -5.44 -6.95 1.58
C ALA A 89 -5.14 -7.30 0.12
N SER A 90 -5.84 -8.30 -0.41
CA SER A 90 -5.72 -8.83 -1.78
C SER A 90 -4.52 -9.76 -2.00
N ARG A 91 -4.41 -10.36 -3.19
CA ARG A 91 -3.32 -11.27 -3.56
C ARG A 91 -2.20 -10.47 -4.21
N CYS A 92 -1.04 -10.41 -3.57
CA CYS A 92 0.19 -9.91 -4.19
C CYS A 92 1.21 -11.03 -4.35
N VAL A 93 1.95 -10.95 -5.46
CA VAL A 93 3.07 -11.83 -5.77
C VAL A 93 4.31 -10.96 -5.95
N VAL A 94 5.41 -11.37 -5.32
CA VAL A 94 6.68 -10.65 -5.32
C VAL A 94 7.76 -11.46 -6.05
N PHE A 95 8.67 -10.78 -6.74
CA PHE A 95 9.63 -11.39 -7.66
C PHE A 95 11.06 -10.91 -7.40
N ASP A 96 12.04 -11.79 -7.65
CA ASP A 96 13.47 -11.51 -7.53
C ASP A 96 14.07 -10.77 -8.76
N GLN A 97 13.32 -10.66 -9.86
CA GLN A 97 13.71 -9.91 -11.07
C GLN A 97 12.74 -8.77 -11.37
N PRO A 98 13.17 -7.73 -12.11
CA PRO A 98 12.28 -6.72 -12.70
C PRO A 98 11.21 -7.35 -13.62
N GLY A 99 10.10 -6.64 -13.83
CA GLY A 99 9.09 -7.06 -14.80
C GLY A 99 8.32 -8.34 -14.45
N CYS A 100 8.28 -8.74 -13.18
CA CYS A 100 7.55 -9.91 -12.67
C CYS A 100 8.03 -11.21 -13.29
N HIS A 101 9.35 -11.32 -13.43
CA HIS A 101 10.05 -12.49 -13.92
C HIS A 101 10.83 -13.19 -12.81
N GLY A 102 11.41 -14.35 -13.13
CA GLY A 102 12.28 -15.07 -12.21
C GLY A 102 11.50 -15.86 -11.16
N ARG A 103 12.08 -15.92 -9.96
CA ARG A 103 11.53 -16.64 -8.81
C ARG A 103 10.54 -15.75 -8.09
N PHE A 104 9.49 -16.35 -7.55
CA PHE A 104 8.40 -15.60 -6.95
C PHE A 104 7.91 -16.22 -5.65
N ALA A 105 7.42 -15.37 -4.75
CA ALA A 105 6.66 -15.77 -3.58
C ALA A 105 5.24 -15.21 -3.72
N ASP A 106 4.26 -16.10 -3.62
CA ASP A 106 2.84 -15.76 -3.62
C ASP A 106 2.32 -15.79 -2.19
N GLN A 107 1.72 -14.68 -1.77
CA GLN A 107 1.18 -14.55 -0.41
C GLN A 107 -0.30 -14.97 -0.31
N ASN A 108 -0.86 -15.66 -1.31
CA ASN A 108 -2.16 -16.36 -1.30
C ASN A 108 -3.36 -15.52 -0.83
N GLY A 109 -3.36 -14.20 -1.07
CA GLY A 109 -4.56 -13.35 -0.91
C GLY A 109 -4.94 -12.92 0.51
N GLY A 110 -4.16 -13.28 1.53
CA GLY A 110 -4.42 -12.90 2.93
C GLY A 110 -3.45 -11.85 3.45
N ARG A 111 -3.84 -11.04 4.43
CA ARG A 111 -2.92 -10.08 5.08
C ARG A 111 -1.67 -10.79 5.60
N GLY A 112 -0.47 -10.34 5.21
CA GLY A 112 0.74 -11.09 5.49
C GLY A 112 2.04 -10.38 5.11
N CYS A 113 3.15 -10.88 5.66
CA CYS A 113 4.48 -10.45 5.31
C CYS A 113 5.12 -11.45 4.36
N GLY A 114 5.61 -10.97 3.22
CA GLY A 114 6.34 -11.75 2.23
C GLY A 114 7.76 -11.25 2.14
N ASN A 115 8.71 -12.17 2.21
CA ASN A 115 10.10 -11.92 1.85
C ASN A 115 10.59 -13.07 0.97
N ILE A 116 11.53 -12.79 0.07
CA ILE A 116 12.15 -13.80 -0.80
C ILE A 116 13.60 -14.10 -0.42
N GLU A 117 14.11 -13.37 0.57
CA GLU A 117 15.46 -13.58 1.10
C GLU A 117 15.59 -14.85 1.91
N ASP A 118 14.53 -15.29 2.58
CA ASP A 118 14.53 -16.56 3.34
C ASP A 118 14.68 -17.78 2.42
N HIS A 119 14.40 -17.61 1.13
CA HIS A 119 14.65 -18.61 0.10
C HIS A 119 16.04 -18.49 -0.57
N GLY A 120 16.84 -17.49 -0.19
CA GLY A 120 18.15 -17.23 -0.79
C GLY A 120 18.09 -16.63 -2.20
N TRP A 121 16.99 -15.96 -2.57
CA TRP A 121 16.81 -15.41 -3.93
C TRP A 121 17.27 -13.96 -4.08
N GLY A 122 17.71 -13.33 -2.98
CA GLY A 122 18.10 -11.92 -2.96
C GLY A 122 16.94 -11.00 -2.60
N THR A 123 16.99 -9.75 -3.04
CA THR A 123 15.99 -8.71 -2.71
C THR A 123 14.83 -8.70 -3.69
N ILE A 124 13.68 -8.18 -3.26
CA ILE A 124 12.51 -8.01 -4.12
C ILE A 124 12.79 -6.92 -5.17
N LYS A 125 12.46 -7.19 -6.43
CA LYS A 125 12.67 -6.25 -7.56
C LYS A 125 11.38 -5.82 -8.22
N SER A 126 10.36 -6.67 -8.24
CA SER A 126 9.05 -6.31 -8.77
C SER A 126 7.93 -7.05 -8.06
N PHE A 127 6.71 -6.58 -8.26
CA PHE A 127 5.51 -7.17 -7.71
C PHE A 127 4.32 -6.92 -8.63
N TRP A 128 3.30 -7.76 -8.53
CA TRP A 128 1.96 -7.42 -9.00
C TRP A 128 0.95 -7.78 -7.92
N CYS A 129 -0.15 -7.04 -7.89
CA CYS A 129 -1.25 -7.27 -6.97
C CYS A 129 -2.55 -7.35 -7.74
N MET A 130 -3.41 -8.30 -7.35
CA MET A 130 -4.76 -8.42 -7.87
C MET A 130 -5.73 -7.84 -6.87
N GLY A 131 -6.11 -6.58 -7.06
CA GLY A 131 -7.13 -5.96 -6.23
C GLY A 131 -8.51 -6.56 -6.52
N PHE A 132 -9.15 -7.16 -5.52
CA PHE A 132 -10.57 -7.46 -5.60
C PHE A 132 -11.36 -6.20 -5.25
N ILE A 133 -12.42 -5.90 -6.00
CA ILE A 133 -13.47 -5.02 -5.49
C ILE A 133 -14.21 -5.79 -4.41
N ILE A 134 -13.59 -5.93 -3.23
CA ILE A 134 -14.36 -6.12 -2.04
C ILE A 134 -14.91 -4.73 -1.77
N ALA A 135 -16.22 -4.54 -1.83
CA ALA A 135 -16.88 -3.35 -1.32
C ALA A 135 -16.64 -3.27 0.20
N ILE A 136 -15.39 -3.07 0.62
CA ILE A 136 -15.06 -2.73 1.99
C ILE A 136 -15.41 -1.26 2.07
N CYS A 137 -16.65 -0.99 2.42
CA CYS A 137 -16.96 0.20 3.21
C CYS A 137 -16.00 0.17 4.40
N ARG A 138 -14.82 0.79 4.27
CA ARG A 138 -13.94 1.10 5.39
C ARG A 138 -14.77 2.04 6.25
N ALA A 139 -15.55 1.49 7.18
CA ALA A 139 -16.11 2.24 8.27
C ALA A 139 -14.89 2.78 9.02
N ARG A 140 -14.46 4.01 8.70
CA ARG A 140 -13.58 4.76 9.57
C ARG A 140 -14.31 4.81 10.91
N LYS A 141 -13.84 4.02 11.86
CA LYS A 141 -14.19 4.23 13.26
C LYS A 141 -13.57 5.56 13.64
N VAL A 142 -14.34 6.63 13.46
CA VAL A 142 -14.01 7.93 14.01
C VAL A 142 -14.11 7.76 15.52
N ALA A 143 -12.97 7.81 16.19
CA ALA A 143 -12.90 7.92 17.64
C ALA A 143 -13.19 9.38 18.01
N GLY A 144 -14.00 9.58 19.07
CA GLY A 144 -14.44 10.89 19.59
C GLY A 144 -15.90 11.17 19.18
N ASP A 145 -16.88 11.33 20.07
CA ASP A 145 -16.84 11.82 21.44
C ASP A 145 -17.87 11.09 22.33
N HIS A 146 -17.50 10.88 23.59
CA HIS A 146 -18.43 10.67 24.69
C HIS A 146 -19.08 12.01 25.01
N GLU A 147 -20.41 12.08 25.08
CA GLU A 147 -21.12 12.91 26.06
C GLU A 147 -22.49 12.28 26.40
N PRO A 148 -23.01 12.54 27.61
CA PRO A 148 -23.92 11.64 28.32
C PRO A 148 -25.39 11.86 27.96
N ILE A 149 -26.18 10.82 28.23
CA ILE A 149 -27.65 10.87 28.19
C ILE A 149 -28.10 11.41 29.55
N ASP A 150 -28.49 12.68 29.61
CA ASP A 150 -29.31 13.20 30.72
C ASP A 150 -30.78 12.82 30.47
N VAL A 151 -31.30 12.05 31.44
CA VAL A 151 -32.67 11.66 31.81
C VAL A 151 -33.81 11.95 30.84
#